data_AF-A0A1A8ZEH2-F1
#
_entry.id   AF-A0A1A8ZEH2-F1
#
_cell.length_a   1.000
_cell.length_b   1.000
_cell.length_c   1.000
_cell.angle_alpha   90.00
_cell.angle_beta   90.00
_cell.angle_gamma   90.00
#
_symmetry.space_group_name_H-M   'P 1'
#
loop_
_entity.id
_entity.type
_entity.pdbx_description
1 polymer ?
#
loop_
_entity_poly.entity_id
_entity_poly.type
_entity_poly.pdbx_seq_one_letter_code
_entity_poly.pdbx_strand_id
1 'polypeptide(L)'
;MVLAEGRWGVVGDGEGDGEGEPAGVAGFVYSGFAPVVVAVAERCLTQHHGAGPLPPGNRTAVVLVSASGDRASAEHVRATVAGGGRIGPLFFFQSVPNSVAGHVAARWGLDGPVVCLSPTGDPRAEGTAEAELLLYDGDADEALLILVEQAPDGTPTEAVAVLLGEGTGQ
;
A
#
# COMPACT_ATOMS: atom_id res chain seq x y z
N MET A 1 17.86 -3.85 4.40
CA MET A 1 17.70 -5.33 4.49
C MET A 1 16.21 -5.66 4.57
N VAL A 2 15.75 -6.75 3.95
CA VAL A 2 14.34 -7.18 4.04
C VAL A 2 14.09 -7.84 5.40
N LEU A 3 13.11 -7.36 6.14
CA LEU A 3 12.71 -7.83 7.47
C LEU A 3 11.49 -8.76 7.42
N ALA A 4 10.54 -8.50 6.51
CA ALA A 4 9.34 -9.30 6.29
C ALA A 4 8.76 -9.04 4.89
N GLU A 5 7.88 -9.94 4.44
CA GLU A 5 7.20 -9.82 3.16
C GLU A 5 5.78 -10.41 3.23
N GLY A 6 4.78 -9.60 2.88
CA GLY A 6 3.39 -10.01 2.69
C GLY A 6 3.02 -10.03 1.21
N ARG A 7 2.18 -10.98 0.78
CA ARG A 7 1.70 -11.07 -0.61
C ARG A 7 0.18 -11.22 -0.68
N TRP A 8 -0.41 -10.77 -1.78
CA TRP A 8 -1.81 -10.93 -2.14
C TRP A 8 -1.96 -11.19 -3.65
N GLY A 9 -2.85 -12.11 -4.04
CA GLY A 9 -3.24 -12.33 -5.45
C GLY A 9 -2.28 -13.15 -6.31
N VAL A 10 -1.13 -13.62 -5.79
CA VAL A 10 -0.22 -14.49 -6.57
C VAL A 10 -0.81 -15.89 -6.68
N VAL A 11 -1.34 -16.25 -7.86
CA VAL A 11 -1.69 -17.64 -8.20
C VAL A 11 -0.49 -18.27 -8.91
N GLY A 12 0.27 -19.07 -8.19
CA GLY A 12 1.31 -19.96 -8.72
C GLY A 12 1.26 -21.30 -7.98
N ASP A 13 1.83 -22.35 -8.56
CA ASP A 13 1.67 -23.79 -8.26
C ASP A 13 2.02 -24.28 -6.83
N GLY A 14 2.12 -23.40 -5.84
CA GLY A 14 2.25 -23.71 -4.41
C GLY A 14 1.34 -22.78 -3.61
N GLU A 15 0.67 -23.32 -2.58
CA GLU A 15 -0.36 -22.66 -1.77
C GLU A 15 -0.16 -21.14 -1.63
N GLY A 16 -1.01 -20.37 -2.33
CA GLY A 16 -1.09 -18.94 -2.12
C GLY A 16 -1.75 -18.66 -0.77
N ASP A 17 -1.06 -17.94 0.12
CA ASP A 17 -1.53 -17.58 1.46
C ASP A 17 -2.71 -16.56 1.47
N GLY A 18 -3.57 -16.57 0.44
CA GLY A 18 -4.67 -15.62 0.29
C GLY A 18 -5.75 -16.07 -0.69
N GLU A 19 -6.32 -17.25 -0.48
CA GLU A 19 -7.59 -17.62 -1.11
C GLU A 19 -8.75 -16.91 -0.39
N GLY A 20 -9.17 -15.75 -0.91
CA GLY A 20 -10.36 -15.03 -0.43
C GLY A 20 -10.40 -13.57 -0.85
N GLU A 21 -11.56 -12.92 -0.72
CA GLU A 21 -11.68 -11.47 -0.88
C GLU A 21 -11.18 -10.77 0.40
N PRO A 22 -10.37 -9.70 0.31
CA PRO A 22 -9.88 -9.01 1.51
C PRO A 22 -11.04 -8.42 2.31
N ALA A 23 -10.86 -8.35 3.64
CA ALA A 23 -11.86 -7.73 4.50
C ALA A 23 -12.08 -6.25 4.12
N GLY A 24 -13.33 -5.81 4.13
CA GLY A 24 -13.68 -4.42 3.82
C GLY A 24 -13.06 -3.43 4.82
N VAL A 25 -12.65 -2.27 4.33
CA VAL A 25 -12.03 -1.21 5.14
C VAL A 25 -13.02 -0.05 5.31
N ALA A 26 -13.35 0.29 6.55
CA ALA A 26 -14.26 1.39 6.83
C ALA A 26 -13.74 2.70 6.19
N GLY A 27 -14.60 3.37 5.43
CA GLY A 27 -14.25 4.58 4.66
C GLY A 27 -13.75 4.32 3.24
N PHE A 28 -13.42 3.08 2.88
CA PHE A 28 -13.02 2.67 1.52
C PHE A 28 -13.96 1.60 1.01
N VAL A 29 -15.07 2.03 0.42
CA VAL A 29 -16.22 1.16 0.12
C VAL A 29 -16.43 0.92 -1.36
N TYR A 30 -15.77 1.69 -2.23
CA TYR A 30 -16.03 1.65 -3.67
C TYR A 30 -15.18 0.62 -4.44
N SER A 31 -13.91 0.48 -4.05
CA SER A 31 -12.89 -0.26 -4.80
C SER A 31 -12.18 -1.28 -3.92
N GLY A 32 -11.75 -2.39 -4.54
CA GLY A 32 -10.90 -3.40 -3.89
C GLY A 32 -9.44 -2.95 -3.67
N PHE A 33 -9.03 -1.80 -4.21
CA PHE A 33 -7.67 -1.28 -4.08
C PHE A 33 -7.23 -1.14 -2.61
N ALA A 34 -8.00 -0.39 -1.82
CA ALA A 34 -7.64 -0.11 -0.43
C ALA A 34 -7.70 -1.35 0.48
N PRO A 35 -8.73 -2.23 0.39
CA PRO A 35 -8.73 -3.51 1.10
C PRO A 35 -7.48 -4.37 0.84
N VAL A 36 -7.02 -4.47 -0.40
CA VAL A 36 -5.80 -5.25 -0.73
C VAL A 36 -4.56 -4.59 -0.14
N VAL A 37 -4.41 -3.27 -0.24
CA VAL A 37 -3.30 -2.52 0.37
C VAL A 37 -3.24 -2.76 1.89
N VAL A 38 -4.38 -2.67 2.58
CA VAL A 38 -4.45 -2.91 4.02
C VAL A 38 -4.09 -4.36 4.35
N ALA A 39 -4.66 -5.33 3.63
CA ALA A 39 -4.41 -6.74 3.91
C ALA A 39 -2.94 -7.14 3.73
N VAL A 40 -2.29 -6.66 2.67
CA VAL A 40 -0.87 -6.99 2.43
C VAL A 40 0.07 -6.29 3.42
N ALA A 41 -0.23 -5.05 3.79
CA ALA A 41 0.49 -4.32 4.82
C ALA A 41 0.37 -5.01 6.19
N GLU A 42 -0.84 -5.40 6.59
CA GLU A 42 -1.08 -6.12 7.84
C GLU A 42 -0.30 -7.43 7.90
N ARG A 43 -0.32 -8.24 6.83
CA ARG A 43 0.44 -9.49 6.76
C ARG A 43 1.93 -9.25 6.98
N CYS A 44 2.49 -8.27 6.26
CA CYS A 44 3.91 -7.94 6.34
C CYS A 44 4.31 -7.44 7.74
N LEU A 45 3.53 -6.51 8.31
CA LEU A 45 3.81 -5.95 9.63
C LEU A 45 3.60 -6.97 10.74
N THR A 46 2.55 -7.80 10.69
CA THR A 46 2.32 -8.87 11.66
C THR A 46 3.42 -9.92 11.63
N GLN A 47 3.99 -10.22 10.46
CA GLN A 47 5.10 -11.17 10.37
C GLN A 47 6.34 -10.71 11.14
N HIS A 48 6.64 -9.40 11.16
CA HIS A 48 7.81 -8.86 11.85
C HIS A 48 7.51 -8.43 13.30
N HIS A 49 6.45 -7.63 13.47
CA HIS A 49 6.09 -6.96 14.73
C HIS A 49 5.04 -7.70 15.56
N GLY A 50 4.41 -8.75 15.01
CA GLY A 50 3.32 -9.47 15.64
C GLY A 50 1.99 -8.72 15.58
N ALA A 51 1.77 -7.78 16.48
CA ALA A 51 0.53 -7.02 16.57
C ALA A 51 0.80 -5.52 16.75
N GLY A 52 0.00 -4.69 16.07
CA GLY A 52 0.00 -3.24 16.26
C GLY A 52 -0.94 -2.79 17.39
N PRO A 53 -0.92 -1.48 17.73
CA PRO A 53 -0.07 -0.44 17.16
C PRO A 53 1.37 -0.51 17.70
N LEU A 54 2.34 -0.05 16.91
CA LEU A 54 3.71 0.13 17.34
C LEU A 54 3.85 1.27 18.37
N PRO A 55 4.86 1.23 19.25
CA PRO A 55 5.12 2.34 20.17
C PRO A 55 5.53 3.61 19.41
N PRO A 56 5.26 4.80 19.96
CA PRO A 56 5.73 6.06 19.38
C PRO A 56 7.26 6.11 19.26
N GLY A 57 7.74 6.81 18.24
CA GLY A 57 9.15 6.91 17.89
C GLY A 57 9.68 5.71 17.09
N ASN A 58 8.79 4.93 16.44
CA ASN A 58 9.21 3.78 15.61
C ASN A 58 9.75 4.21 14.23
N ARG A 59 9.45 5.43 13.81
CA ARG A 59 9.92 6.08 12.58
C ARG A 59 9.75 5.20 11.34
N THR A 60 8.70 4.38 11.32
CA THR A 60 8.46 3.48 10.20
C THR A 60 7.77 4.26 9.08
N ALA A 61 8.43 4.37 7.93
CA ALA A 61 7.88 4.98 6.73
C ALA A 61 6.88 4.04 6.03
N VAL A 62 5.98 4.62 5.23
CA VAL A 62 5.13 3.90 4.29
C VAL A 62 5.39 4.44 2.89
N VAL A 63 5.83 3.57 1.98
CA VAL A 63 6.03 3.87 0.56
C VAL A 63 5.06 3.04 -0.24
N LEU A 64 4.04 3.66 -0.84
CA LEU A 64 3.08 2.96 -1.70
C LEU A 64 3.37 3.27 -3.17
N VAL A 65 3.55 2.23 -3.97
CA VAL A 65 3.88 2.32 -5.38
C VAL A 65 2.76 1.71 -6.21
N SER A 66 2.17 2.51 -7.09
CA SER A 66 1.13 2.08 -8.02
C SER A 66 1.12 2.95 -9.27
N ALA A 67 1.11 2.34 -10.46
CA ALA A 67 1.11 3.07 -11.72
C ALA A 67 -0.28 3.64 -12.00
N SER A 68 -1.33 2.85 -11.81
CA SER A 68 -2.71 3.28 -12.06
C SER A 68 -3.43 3.85 -10.85
N GLY A 69 -2.95 3.59 -9.63
CA GLY A 69 -3.66 3.93 -8.40
C GLY A 69 -4.99 3.18 -8.29
N ASP A 70 -5.99 3.83 -7.67
CA ASP A 70 -7.35 3.29 -7.61
C ASP A 70 -8.11 3.58 -8.92
N ARG A 71 -7.88 2.72 -9.90
CA ARG A 71 -8.44 2.81 -11.25
C ARG A 71 -9.97 2.76 -11.25
N ALA A 72 -10.57 1.88 -10.43
CA ALA A 72 -12.03 1.77 -10.35
C ALA A 72 -12.65 3.09 -9.88
N SER A 73 -12.09 3.69 -8.83
CA SER A 73 -12.53 5.00 -8.34
C SER A 73 -12.30 6.10 -9.39
N ALA A 74 -11.17 6.10 -10.10
CA ALA A 74 -10.89 7.06 -11.17
C ALA A 74 -11.88 6.95 -12.33
N GLU A 75 -12.21 5.74 -12.77
CA GLU A 75 -13.20 5.48 -13.83
C GLU A 75 -14.60 5.94 -13.41
N HIS A 76 -14.98 5.73 -12.14
CA HIS A 76 -16.24 6.21 -11.58
C HIS A 76 -16.34 7.74 -11.61
N VAL A 77 -15.27 8.43 -11.17
CA VAL A 77 -15.19 9.90 -11.23
C VAL A 77 -15.34 10.37 -12.66
N ARG A 78 -14.59 9.78 -13.59
CA ARG A 78 -14.66 10.11 -15.02
C ARG A 78 -16.07 9.94 -15.57
N ALA A 79 -16.70 8.80 -15.35
CA ALA A 79 -18.04 8.50 -15.87
C ALA A 79 -19.10 9.45 -15.29
N THR A 80 -19.05 9.71 -13.98
CA THR A 80 -19.99 10.61 -13.30
C THR A 80 -19.89 12.04 -13.83
N VAL A 81 -18.66 12.56 -13.98
CA VAL A 81 -18.43 13.91 -14.50
C VAL A 81 -18.84 14.01 -15.98
N ALA A 82 -18.50 13.02 -16.80
CA ALA A 82 -18.92 12.98 -18.21
C ALA A 82 -20.44 12.96 -18.37
N GLY A 83 -21.17 12.35 -17.42
CA GLY A 83 -22.62 12.36 -17.36
C GLY A 83 -23.23 13.65 -16.77
N GLY A 84 -22.44 14.66 -16.45
CA GLY A 84 -22.91 15.91 -15.83
C GLY A 84 -23.21 15.81 -14.32
N GLY A 85 -22.85 14.70 -13.70
CA GLY A 85 -23.01 14.48 -12.26
C GLY A 85 -21.94 15.18 -11.41
N ARG A 86 -22.10 15.09 -10.09
CA ARG A 86 -21.14 15.59 -9.09
C ARG A 86 -20.70 14.45 -8.19
N ILE A 87 -19.41 14.39 -7.90
CA ILE A 87 -18.83 13.45 -6.95
C ILE A 87 -18.98 13.98 -5.53
N GLY A 88 -19.41 13.12 -4.60
CA GLY A 88 -19.52 13.48 -3.19
C GLY A 88 -18.15 13.79 -2.59
N PRO A 89 -18.01 14.82 -1.71
CA PRO A 89 -16.72 15.19 -1.12
C PRO A 89 -15.98 14.04 -0.42
N LEU A 90 -16.71 13.12 0.22
CA LEU A 90 -16.13 11.96 0.89
C LEU A 90 -15.54 10.92 -0.06
N PHE A 91 -15.94 10.92 -1.32
CA PHE A 91 -15.38 10.02 -2.32
C PHE A 91 -13.94 10.39 -2.68
N PHE A 92 -13.63 11.70 -2.71
CA PHE A 92 -12.26 12.14 -3.00
C PHE A 92 -11.27 11.60 -1.98
N PHE A 93 -11.64 11.56 -0.70
CA PHE A 93 -10.80 10.99 0.35
C PHE A 93 -10.51 9.51 0.13
N GLN A 94 -11.47 8.69 -0.29
CA GLN A 94 -11.19 7.26 -0.50
C GLN A 94 -10.49 6.95 -1.83
N SER A 95 -10.51 7.88 -2.79
CA SER A 95 -10.06 7.64 -4.18
C SER A 95 -8.56 7.88 -4.43
N VAL A 96 -7.81 8.42 -3.46
CA VAL A 96 -6.38 8.73 -3.65
C VAL A 96 -5.50 7.74 -2.89
N PRO A 97 -4.40 7.22 -3.49
CA PRO A 97 -3.54 6.21 -2.86
C PRO A 97 -2.98 6.64 -1.49
N ASN A 98 -2.65 7.92 -1.34
CA ASN A 98 -2.16 8.49 -0.08
C ASN A 98 -3.14 8.27 1.10
N SER A 99 -4.44 8.19 0.84
CA SER A 99 -5.41 8.01 1.91
C SER A 99 -5.36 6.61 2.51
N VAL A 100 -5.20 5.56 1.70
CA VAL A 100 -5.05 4.21 2.24
C VAL A 100 -3.66 4.00 2.86
N ALA A 101 -2.61 4.61 2.31
CA ALA A 101 -1.29 4.60 2.93
C ALA A 101 -1.32 5.27 4.32
N GLY A 102 -1.97 6.44 4.43
CA GLY A 102 -2.20 7.12 5.70
C GLY A 102 -3.10 6.33 6.66
N HIS A 103 -4.09 5.59 6.14
CA HIS A 103 -4.91 4.69 6.95
C HIS A 103 -4.06 3.56 7.57
N VAL A 104 -3.19 2.92 6.78
CA VAL A 104 -2.26 1.90 7.27
C VAL A 104 -1.37 2.48 8.38
N ALA A 105 -0.75 3.63 8.11
CA ALA A 105 0.10 4.31 9.09
C ALA A 105 -0.64 4.60 10.40
N ALA A 106 -1.83 5.21 10.32
CA ALA A 106 -2.64 5.55 11.48
C ALA A 106 -3.08 4.31 12.28
N ARG A 107 -3.44 3.22 11.60
CA ARG A 107 -3.91 1.99 12.23
C ARG A 107 -2.79 1.25 12.96
N TRP A 108 -1.60 1.24 12.39
CA TRP A 108 -0.42 0.58 12.97
C TRP A 108 0.43 1.48 13.86
N GLY A 109 0.11 2.78 13.95
CA GLY A 109 0.90 3.73 14.71
C GLY A 109 2.27 4.04 14.08
N LEU A 110 2.39 3.91 12.75
CA LEU A 110 3.62 4.21 12.02
C LEU A 110 3.78 5.73 11.94
N ASP A 111 4.88 6.25 12.47
CA ASP A 111 5.11 7.69 12.60
C ASP A 111 6.26 8.24 11.75
N GLY A 112 6.70 7.46 10.76
CA GLY A 112 7.59 7.92 9.69
C GLY A 112 6.86 8.56 8.50
N PRO A 113 7.61 8.98 7.45
CA PRO A 113 7.05 9.55 6.23
C PRO A 113 6.06 8.64 5.51
N VAL A 114 5.02 9.23 4.90
CA VAL A 114 4.08 8.53 4.00
C VAL A 114 4.23 9.09 2.60
N VAL A 115 4.68 8.24 1.68
CA VAL A 115 4.99 8.60 0.29
C VAL A 115 4.21 7.69 -0.66
N CYS A 116 3.61 8.26 -1.71
CA CYS A 116 3.07 7.50 -2.82
C CYS A 116 3.81 7.84 -4.11
N LEU A 117 4.20 6.81 -4.86
CA LEU A 117 4.91 6.93 -6.13
C LEU A 117 4.07 6.36 -7.26
N SER A 118 4.08 7.06 -8.39
CA SER A 118 3.62 6.52 -9.67
C SER A 118 4.87 6.20 -10.50
N PRO A 119 5.24 4.90 -10.62
CA PRO A 119 6.49 4.52 -11.21
C PRO A 119 6.49 4.73 -12.72
N THR A 120 7.66 5.02 -13.30
CA THR A 120 7.83 5.20 -14.76
C THR A 120 8.61 4.07 -15.44
N GLY A 121 9.32 3.28 -14.67
CA GLY A 121 10.08 2.09 -15.03
C GLY A 121 9.69 0.90 -14.16
N ASP A 122 10.68 0.27 -13.50
CA ASP A 122 10.44 -0.89 -12.64
C ASP A 122 9.88 -0.45 -11.27
N PRO A 123 8.62 -0.80 -10.92
CA PRO A 123 7.99 -0.33 -9.69
C PRO A 123 8.77 -0.74 -8.43
N ARG A 124 9.35 -1.94 -8.43
CA ARG A 124 10.07 -2.47 -7.27
C ARG A 124 11.39 -1.74 -7.08
N ALA A 125 12.16 -1.52 -8.14
CA ALA A 125 13.42 -0.79 -8.09
C ALA A 125 13.20 0.66 -7.66
N GLU A 126 12.21 1.36 -8.24
CA GLU A 126 11.90 2.75 -7.87
C GLU A 126 11.42 2.86 -6.43
N GLY A 127 10.51 1.98 -5.99
CA GLY A 127 10.04 1.95 -4.61
C GLY A 127 11.12 1.60 -3.60
N THR A 128 12.01 0.66 -3.96
CA THR A 128 13.16 0.29 -3.10
C THR A 128 14.15 1.45 -3.00
N ALA A 129 14.44 2.14 -4.10
CA ALA A 129 15.33 3.29 -4.10
C ALA A 129 14.81 4.42 -3.20
N GLU A 130 13.51 4.72 -3.26
CA GLU A 130 12.89 5.71 -2.36
C GLU A 130 12.97 5.27 -0.89
N ALA A 131 12.63 4.02 -0.60
CA ALA A 131 12.71 3.49 0.77
C ALA A 131 14.15 3.52 1.30
N GLU A 132 15.14 3.18 0.47
CA GLU A 132 16.56 3.26 0.83
C GLU A 132 17.02 4.70 1.09
N LEU A 133 16.50 5.70 0.36
CA LEU A 133 16.79 7.11 0.64
C LEU A 133 16.25 7.55 2.00
N LEU A 134 15.00 7.18 2.32
CA LEU A 134 14.39 7.51 3.62
C LEU A 134 15.16 6.89 4.80
N LEU A 135 15.66 5.66 4.62
CA LEU A 135 16.51 5.00 5.60
C LEU A 135 17.89 5.69 5.69
N TYR A 136 18.53 5.96 4.55
CA TYR A 136 19.87 6.53 4.49
C TYR A 136 19.96 7.95 5.05
N ASP A 137 18.97 8.81 4.75
CA ASP A 137 18.87 10.15 5.32
C ASP A 137 18.48 10.12 6.80
N GLY A 138 18.17 8.93 7.31
CA GLY A 138 17.76 8.70 8.68
C GLY A 138 16.43 9.38 8.96
N ASP A 139 15.55 9.53 7.97
CA ASP A 139 14.17 10.01 8.10
C ASP A 139 13.26 8.90 8.66
N ALA A 140 13.63 7.65 8.40
CA ALA A 140 12.95 6.45 8.86
C ALA A 140 13.95 5.40 9.38
N ASP A 141 13.55 4.58 10.35
CA ASP A 141 14.36 3.46 10.84
C ASP A 141 13.96 2.14 10.12
N GLU A 142 12.70 2.07 9.69
CA GLU A 142 12.13 1.01 8.84
C GLU A 142 11.27 1.65 7.73
N ALA A 143 11.09 0.98 6.60
CA ALA A 143 10.23 1.40 5.51
C ALA A 143 9.35 0.25 5.03
N LEU A 144 8.04 0.41 5.15
CA LEU A 144 7.04 -0.48 4.56
C LEU A 144 6.80 -0.08 3.10
N LEU A 145 7.41 -0.82 2.19
CA LEU A 145 7.19 -0.69 0.75
C LEU A 145 5.98 -1.53 0.32
N ILE A 146 4.97 -0.93 -0.26
CA ILE A 146 3.76 -1.58 -0.78
C ILE A 146 3.71 -1.39 -2.29
N LEU A 147 3.77 -2.49 -3.04
CA LEU A 147 3.61 -2.55 -4.48
C LEU A 147 2.19 -3.05 -4.75
N VAL A 148 1.38 -2.28 -5.47
CA VAL A 148 0.00 -2.66 -5.78
C VAL A 148 -0.38 -2.18 -7.17
N GLU A 149 -1.02 -3.06 -7.94
CA GLU A 149 -1.53 -2.71 -9.26
C GLU A 149 -2.86 -3.43 -9.54
N GLN A 150 -3.83 -2.68 -10.07
CA GLN A 150 -5.11 -3.25 -10.48
C GLN A 150 -5.01 -3.72 -11.92
N ALA A 151 -5.33 -4.98 -12.14
CA ALA A 151 -5.34 -5.50 -13.48
C ALA A 151 -6.53 -4.94 -14.31
N PRO A 152 -6.39 -4.79 -15.64
CA PRO A 152 -7.33 -4.00 -16.45
C PRO A 152 -8.71 -4.63 -16.66
N ASP A 153 -8.86 -5.92 -16.41
CA ASP A 153 -10.02 -6.74 -16.81
C ASP A 153 -10.83 -7.29 -15.63
N GLY A 154 -10.67 -6.68 -14.44
CA GLY A 154 -11.36 -7.13 -13.23
C GLY A 154 -10.77 -8.40 -12.62
N THR A 155 -9.59 -8.83 -13.07
CA THR A 155 -8.79 -9.79 -12.31
C THR A 155 -8.44 -9.24 -10.92
N PRO A 156 -8.23 -10.12 -9.92
CA PRO A 156 -7.90 -9.69 -8.57
C PRO A 156 -6.67 -8.79 -8.55
N THR A 157 -6.73 -7.71 -7.79
CA THR A 157 -5.57 -6.84 -7.54
C THR A 157 -4.43 -7.67 -6.93
N GLU A 158 -3.27 -7.61 -7.56
CA GLU A 158 -2.04 -8.19 -7.01
C GLU A 158 -1.31 -7.15 -6.17
N ALA A 159 -0.77 -7.59 -5.03
CA ALA A 159 0.02 -6.72 -4.19
C ALA A 159 1.10 -7.47 -3.41
N VAL A 160 2.21 -6.77 -3.16
CA VAL A 160 3.30 -7.23 -2.31
C VAL A 160 3.65 -6.09 -1.35
N ALA A 161 3.81 -6.41 -0.07
CA ALA A 161 4.41 -5.52 0.90
C ALA A 161 5.74 -6.10 1.36
N VAL A 162 6.76 -5.25 1.44
CA VAL A 162 8.10 -5.59 1.91
C VAL A 162 8.46 -4.61 3.01
N LEU A 163 8.80 -5.13 4.18
CA LEU A 163 9.35 -4.31 5.26
C LEU A 163 10.86 -4.28 5.11
N LEU A 164 11.42 -3.08 4.99
CA LEU A 164 12.85 -2.84 4.86
C LEU A 164 13.35 -2.17 6.15
N GLY A 165 14.47 -2.63 6.68
CA GLY A 165 15.22 -1.91 7.73
C GLY A 165 16.57 -1.47 7.21
N GLU A 166 17.29 -0.67 7.99
CA GLU A 166 18.70 -0.38 7.73
C GLU A 166 19.46 -1.70 7.53
N GLY A 167 20.05 -1.90 6.35
CA GLY A 167 21.08 -2.92 6.22
C GLY A 167 22.23 -2.47 7.11
N THR A 168 22.75 -3.32 8.00
CA THR A 168 23.95 -3.01 8.80
C THR A 168 25.02 -2.43 7.88
N GLY A 169 25.12 -1.10 7.85
CA GLY A 169 26.06 -0.38 7.01
C GLY A 169 27.45 -0.77 7.44
N GLN A 170 28.24 -1.21 6.46
CA GLN A 170 29.65 -1.54 6.63
C GLN A 170 30.49 -0.27 6.76
#